data_AF-C8P5F7-F1
#
_entry.id   AF-C8P5F7-F1
#
_cell.length_a   1.000
_cell.length_b   1.000
_cell.length_c   1.000
_cell.angle_alpha   90.00
_cell.angle_beta   90.00
_cell.angle_gamma   90.00
#
_symmetry.space_group_name_H-M   'P 1'
#
loop_
_entity.id
_entity.type
_entity.pdbx_description
1 polymer ?
#
loop_
_entity_poly.entity_id
_entity_poly.type
_entity_poly.pdbx_seq_one_letter_code
_entity_poly.pdbx_strand_id
1 'polypeptide(L)'
;MNEREGKVKEFLASSTYHQLSANQQKHAQEILTRFTHHMVEEQHLADTAWTPQAVKEVMVGDFIAEPTLTNQFGIAVAPVLKAYLAFIQAPNYQELSQAIDDQRVNMNACRKAHQTWAQLHGQPTAQAPQQPAARPWSQEQLAAFIKRAKDAAALEPEFQSQPLDGASRQYLVGQFIRLMAQEFHQYPGNWAFNDLQQVLGMMMPLDPAITPKQIENIVPTAQALFDYLKRTGQIDLEQYRTALKSIAKMQPSQDMLASLTRSERETQLMLSFIRSNGINTDDVQTAEKWMDDHRAEVAGFMRTLLNPWSEYEHQQLLKRQRRLARQQAVSTAAPAPRRAPRGVKFSKKARRKKRRR
;
A
#
# COMPACT_ATOMS: atom_id res chain seq x y z
N MET A 1 1.11 -12.38 26.01
CA MET A 1 2.02 -11.26 25.71
C MET A 1 3.39 -11.85 25.45
N ASN A 2 4.01 -11.56 24.31
CA ASN A 2 5.38 -12.00 24.02
C ASN A 2 6.35 -11.28 24.95
N GLU A 3 7.23 -12.00 25.67
CA GLU A 3 8.31 -11.43 26.51
C GLU A 3 9.18 -10.39 25.74
N ARG A 4 9.20 -10.48 24.41
CA ARG A 4 9.92 -9.63 23.44
C ARG A 4 9.40 -8.19 23.38
N GLU A 5 8.09 -8.04 23.27
CA GLU A 5 7.47 -6.71 23.39
C GLU A 5 7.66 -6.15 24.80
N GLY A 6 7.83 -7.03 25.80
CA GLY A 6 8.18 -6.67 27.17
C GLY A 6 9.50 -5.92 27.25
N LYS A 7 10.60 -6.49 26.75
CA LYS A 7 11.93 -5.86 26.83
C LYS A 7 12.07 -4.56 26.05
N VAL A 8 11.45 -4.46 24.87
CA VAL A 8 11.43 -3.18 24.12
C VAL A 8 10.61 -2.14 24.88
N LYS A 9 9.45 -2.50 25.46
CA LYS A 9 8.66 -1.58 26.29
C LYS A 9 9.42 -1.15 27.56
N GLU A 10 10.13 -2.06 28.20
CA GLU A 10 10.98 -1.77 29.37
C GLU A 10 12.13 -0.82 29.01
N PHE A 11 12.78 -1.01 27.85
CA PHE A 11 13.79 -0.07 27.36
C PHE A 11 13.22 1.32 27.15
N LEU A 12 12.06 1.44 26.48
CA LEU A 12 11.40 2.73 26.21
C LEU A 12 10.97 3.46 27.49
N ALA A 13 10.82 2.76 28.61
CA ALA A 13 10.55 3.32 29.93
C ALA A 13 11.81 3.55 30.79
N SER A 14 13.00 3.19 30.28
CA SER A 14 14.25 3.23 31.02
C SER A 14 14.93 4.59 30.98
N SER A 15 15.78 4.86 31.98
CA SER A 15 16.68 6.01 31.97
C SER A 15 17.64 6.00 30.76
N THR A 16 18.01 4.82 30.27
CA THR A 16 18.89 4.64 29.11
C THR A 16 18.24 5.18 27.83
N TYR A 17 16.93 5.01 27.66
CA TYR A 17 16.19 5.62 26.56
C TYR A 17 16.15 7.14 26.66
N HIS A 18 15.95 7.70 27.85
CA HIS A 18 15.90 9.15 28.05
C HIS A 18 17.24 9.87 27.85
N GLN A 19 18.36 9.13 27.81
CA GLN A 19 19.68 9.67 27.46
C GLN A 19 19.90 9.81 25.93
N LEU A 20 19.01 9.23 25.11
CA LEU A 20 19.05 9.38 23.66
C LEU A 20 18.65 10.80 23.24
N SER A 21 19.11 11.27 22.07
CA SER A 21 18.64 12.54 21.50
C SER A 21 17.18 12.45 21.04
N ALA A 22 16.51 13.59 20.87
CA ALA A 22 15.11 13.64 20.43
C ALA A 22 14.86 12.86 19.12
N ASN A 23 15.78 12.91 18.17
CA ASN A 23 15.71 12.15 16.92
C ASN A 23 15.79 10.62 17.16
N GLN A 24 16.68 10.20 18.06
CA GLN A 24 16.84 8.79 18.42
C GLN A 24 15.64 8.27 19.21
N GLN A 25 15.13 9.07 20.15
CA GLN A 25 13.93 8.74 20.93
C GLN A 25 12.70 8.56 20.02
N LYS A 26 12.53 9.44 19.03
CA LYS A 26 11.44 9.37 18.04
C LYS A 26 11.42 8.04 17.26
N HIS A 27 12.58 7.56 16.85
CA HIS A 27 12.70 6.37 16.02
C HIS A 27 12.98 5.08 16.80
N ALA A 28 13.24 5.14 18.10
CA ALA A 28 13.72 4.00 18.87
C ALA A 28 12.79 2.78 18.83
N GLN A 29 11.48 3.00 19.03
CA GLN A 29 10.50 1.92 19.03
C GLN A 29 10.44 1.21 17.68
N GLU A 30 10.41 1.98 16.59
CA GLU A 30 10.35 1.45 15.23
C GLU A 30 11.63 0.69 14.87
N ILE A 31 12.80 1.28 15.16
CA ILE A 31 14.11 0.65 14.94
C ILE A 31 14.17 -0.68 15.68
N LEU A 32 13.85 -0.71 16.97
CA LEU A 32 13.97 -1.92 17.78
C LEU A 32 12.96 -2.99 17.38
N THR A 33 11.71 -2.60 17.10
CA THR A 33 10.68 -3.56 16.66
C THR A 33 11.06 -4.18 15.31
N ARG A 34 11.53 -3.37 14.35
CA ARG A 34 11.97 -3.87 13.05
C ARG A 34 13.21 -4.74 13.17
N PHE A 35 14.23 -4.25 13.85
CA PHE A 35 15.51 -4.95 13.95
C PHE A 35 15.37 -6.30 14.69
N THR A 36 14.65 -6.32 15.81
CA THR A 36 14.36 -7.58 16.54
C THR A 36 13.54 -8.55 15.71
N HIS A 37 12.58 -8.07 14.91
CA HIS A 37 11.82 -8.90 13.97
C HIS A 37 12.75 -9.58 12.95
N HIS A 38 13.63 -8.81 12.28
CA HIS A 38 14.58 -9.40 11.31
C HIS A 38 15.60 -10.33 11.98
N MET A 39 16.06 -10.04 13.19
CA MET A 39 16.94 -10.94 13.95
C MET A 39 16.27 -12.28 14.29
N VAL A 40 14.95 -12.31 14.47
CA VAL A 40 14.20 -13.56 14.73
C VAL A 40 13.87 -14.29 13.43
N GLU A 41 13.37 -13.59 12.43
CA GLU A 41 12.90 -14.21 11.19
C GLU A 41 14.05 -14.67 10.29
N GLU A 42 15.11 -13.86 10.17
CA GLU A 42 16.23 -14.17 9.27
C GLU A 42 17.37 -14.93 9.95
N GLN A 43 17.60 -14.64 11.24
CA GLN A 43 18.76 -15.15 11.97
C GLN A 43 18.37 -16.14 13.07
N HIS A 44 17.07 -16.26 13.39
CA HIS A 44 16.55 -17.13 14.46
C HIS A 44 17.16 -16.86 15.85
N LEU A 45 17.55 -15.61 16.10
CA LEU A 45 18.18 -15.17 17.35
C LEU A 45 17.22 -14.33 18.20
N ALA A 46 17.12 -14.67 19.48
CA ALA A 46 16.48 -13.82 20.47
C ALA A 46 17.41 -12.65 20.87
N ASP A 47 16.84 -11.58 21.45
CA ASP A 47 17.52 -10.32 21.80
C ASP A 47 18.83 -10.47 22.57
N THR A 48 18.94 -11.49 23.43
CA THR A 48 20.14 -11.76 24.25
C THR A 48 21.16 -12.68 23.58
N ALA A 49 20.85 -13.20 22.39
CA ALA A 49 21.65 -14.17 21.65
C ALA A 49 22.23 -13.58 20.34
N TRP A 50 22.15 -12.26 20.16
CA TRP A 50 22.65 -11.59 18.95
C TRP A 50 24.15 -11.85 18.77
N THR A 51 24.56 -12.10 17.54
CA THR A 51 25.97 -12.25 17.17
C THR A 51 26.42 -11.06 16.33
N PRO A 52 27.72 -10.70 16.35
CA PRO A 52 28.27 -9.63 15.52
C PRO A 52 27.96 -9.85 14.03
N GLN A 53 28.04 -11.08 13.55
CA GLN A 53 27.76 -11.42 12.16
C GLN A 53 26.29 -11.18 11.79
N ALA A 54 25.35 -11.68 12.60
CA ALA A 54 23.92 -11.49 12.36
C ALA A 54 23.53 -10.00 12.38
N VAL A 55 24.10 -9.22 13.32
CA VAL A 55 23.90 -7.76 13.35
C VAL A 55 24.41 -7.10 12.07
N LYS A 56 25.58 -7.51 11.58
CA LYS A 56 26.14 -6.95 10.34
C LYS A 56 25.26 -7.25 9.13
N GLU A 57 24.71 -8.46 9.05
CA GLU A 57 23.84 -8.90 7.95
C GLU A 57 22.49 -8.17 7.98
N VAL A 58 21.82 -8.13 9.14
CA VAL A 58 20.51 -7.46 9.28
C VAL A 58 20.63 -5.96 9.03
N MET A 59 21.69 -5.29 9.51
CA MET A 59 21.87 -3.84 9.29
C MET A 59 21.95 -3.44 7.83
N VAL A 60 22.30 -4.36 6.92
CA VAL A 60 22.42 -4.07 5.49
C VAL A 60 21.45 -4.91 4.63
N GLY A 61 20.54 -5.62 5.29
CA GLY A 61 19.47 -6.42 4.69
C GLY A 61 18.18 -5.63 4.53
N ASP A 62 17.06 -6.35 4.51
CA ASP A 62 15.73 -5.77 4.24
C ASP A 62 15.28 -4.78 5.31
N PHE A 63 15.85 -4.87 6.52
CA PHE A 63 15.65 -3.92 7.61
C PHE A 63 15.81 -2.45 7.19
N ILE A 64 16.79 -2.14 6.33
CA ILE A 64 17.15 -0.77 5.93
C ILE A 64 16.86 -0.45 4.46
N ALA A 65 16.50 -1.44 3.64
CA ALA A 65 16.33 -1.29 2.20
C ALA A 65 14.97 -0.66 1.80
N GLU A 66 14.11 -0.35 2.77
CA GLU A 66 12.77 0.21 2.48
C GLU A 66 12.80 1.68 2.01
N PRO A 67 12.07 2.02 0.93
CA PRO A 67 11.95 3.38 0.40
C PRO A 67 11.37 4.42 1.37
N THR A 68 10.56 3.97 2.32
CA THR A 68 9.88 4.82 3.31
C THR A 68 10.81 5.29 4.43
N LEU A 69 12.01 4.73 4.54
CA LEU A 69 12.95 5.04 5.62
C LEU A 69 13.72 6.34 5.37
N THR A 70 13.47 7.31 6.25
CA THR A 70 14.10 8.64 6.18
C THR A 70 15.58 8.61 6.52
N ASN A 71 16.31 9.66 6.12
CA ASN A 71 17.71 9.83 6.55
C ASN A 71 17.86 9.97 8.07
N GLN A 72 16.86 10.57 8.73
CA GLN A 72 16.80 10.71 10.19
C GLN A 72 16.70 9.36 10.90
N PHE A 73 15.95 8.41 10.33
CA PHE A 73 15.91 7.03 10.76
C PHE A 73 17.30 6.38 10.68
N GLY A 74 17.96 6.46 9.51
CA GLY A 74 19.30 5.88 9.30
C GLY A 74 20.37 6.44 10.25
N ILE A 75 20.30 7.72 10.61
CA ILE A 75 21.19 8.35 11.60
C ILE A 75 20.92 7.81 13.02
N ALA A 76 19.67 7.48 13.33
CA ALA A 76 19.25 7.00 14.65
C ALA A 76 19.55 5.52 14.90
N VAL A 77 19.65 4.67 13.87
CA VAL A 77 19.82 3.21 14.01
C VAL A 77 20.97 2.83 14.95
N ALA A 78 22.20 3.22 14.60
CA ALA A 78 23.40 2.82 15.35
C ALA A 78 23.36 3.20 16.85
N PRO A 79 23.09 4.47 17.22
CA PRO A 79 23.04 4.85 18.64
C PRO A 79 21.86 4.21 19.40
N VAL A 80 20.70 4.00 18.76
CA VAL A 80 19.56 3.31 19.39
C VAL A 80 19.90 1.85 19.67
N LEU A 81 20.46 1.12 18.71
CA LEU A 81 20.82 -0.29 18.88
C LEU A 81 21.87 -0.45 20.00
N LYS A 82 22.88 0.43 20.05
CA LYS A 82 23.88 0.41 21.12
C LYS A 82 23.30 0.71 22.49
N ALA A 83 22.38 1.67 22.60
CA ALA A 83 21.70 1.97 23.86
C ALA A 83 20.84 0.80 24.32
N TYR A 84 20.15 0.12 23.40
CA TYR A 84 19.38 -1.08 23.72
C TYR A 84 20.26 -2.24 24.19
N LEU A 85 21.38 -2.50 23.50
CA LEU A 85 22.34 -3.54 23.88
C LEU A 85 22.96 -3.29 25.27
N ALA A 86 23.23 -2.03 25.60
CA ALA A 86 23.71 -1.64 26.93
C ALA A 86 22.62 -1.86 27.99
N PHE A 87 21.36 -1.53 27.66
CA PHE A 87 20.21 -1.73 28.55
C PHE A 87 19.96 -3.20 28.87
N ILE A 88 19.96 -4.08 27.86
CA ILE A 88 19.74 -5.52 28.07
C ILE A 88 20.99 -6.25 28.61
N GLN A 89 22.10 -5.52 28.81
CA GLN A 89 23.37 -6.05 29.30
C GLN A 89 23.87 -7.24 28.46
N ALA A 90 23.90 -7.05 27.13
CA ALA A 90 24.35 -8.11 26.22
C ALA A 90 25.78 -8.59 26.58
N PRO A 91 26.04 -9.90 26.72
CA PRO A 91 27.32 -10.43 27.19
C PRO A 91 28.49 -10.13 26.24
N ASN A 92 28.20 -9.89 24.96
CA ASN A 92 29.12 -9.55 23.88
C ASN A 92 28.91 -8.09 23.39
N TYR A 93 28.60 -7.18 24.32
CA TYR A 93 28.29 -5.78 24.01
C TYR A 93 29.36 -5.10 23.16
N GLN A 94 30.64 -5.31 23.45
CA GLN A 94 31.74 -4.64 22.75
C GLN A 94 31.81 -5.08 21.27
N GLU A 95 31.72 -6.38 21.03
CA GLU A 95 31.75 -6.96 19.68
C GLU A 95 30.53 -6.55 18.85
N LEU A 96 29.35 -6.49 19.48
CA LEU A 96 28.12 -6.02 18.83
C LEU A 96 28.17 -4.52 18.54
N SER A 97 28.68 -3.70 19.47
CA SER A 97 28.84 -2.26 19.28
C SER A 97 29.80 -1.96 18.12
N GLN A 98 30.92 -2.69 18.03
CA GLN A 98 31.86 -2.57 16.92
C GLN A 98 31.22 -3.00 15.59
N ALA A 99 30.47 -4.10 15.58
CA ALA A 99 29.76 -4.55 14.40
C ALA A 99 28.77 -3.52 13.84
N ILE A 100 28.09 -2.80 14.74
CA ILE A 100 27.18 -1.71 14.38
C ILE A 100 27.93 -0.53 13.75
N ASP A 101 29.09 -0.15 14.28
CA ASP A 101 29.89 0.93 13.72
C ASP A 101 30.45 0.57 12.35
N ASP A 102 30.99 -0.63 12.20
CA ASP A 102 31.57 -1.12 10.95
C ASP A 102 30.55 -1.06 9.80
N GLN A 103 29.27 -1.36 10.07
CA GLN A 103 28.24 -1.40 9.04
C GLN A 103 27.48 -0.09 8.85
N ARG A 104 27.75 0.93 9.65
CA ARG A 104 27.03 2.22 9.56
C ARG A 104 27.14 2.86 8.18
N VAL A 105 28.31 2.78 7.54
CA VAL A 105 28.53 3.37 6.20
C VAL A 105 27.74 2.58 5.15
N ASN A 106 27.83 1.26 5.19
CA ASN A 106 27.21 0.35 4.23
C ASN A 106 25.68 0.36 4.36
N MET A 107 25.15 0.33 5.58
CA MET A 107 23.72 0.51 5.89
C MET A 107 23.18 1.82 5.29
N ASN A 108 23.93 2.92 5.40
CA ASN A 108 23.50 4.19 4.83
C ASN A 108 23.54 4.21 3.30
N ALA A 109 24.44 3.44 2.68
CA ALA A 109 24.45 3.23 1.24
C ALA A 109 23.23 2.42 0.79
N CYS A 110 22.91 1.32 1.48
CA CYS A 110 21.71 0.51 1.27
C CYS A 110 20.44 1.35 1.37
N ARG A 111 20.32 2.15 2.44
CA ARG A 111 19.17 3.05 2.65
C ARG A 111 19.00 4.06 1.52
N LYS A 112 20.10 4.67 1.06
CA LYS A 112 20.07 5.68 -0.02
C LYS A 112 19.67 5.07 -1.36
N ALA A 113 20.06 3.81 -1.60
CA ALA A 113 19.75 3.10 -2.83
C ALA A 113 18.42 2.33 -2.78
N HIS A 114 17.81 2.22 -1.59
CA HIS A 114 16.63 1.40 -1.34
C HIS A 114 16.86 -0.07 -1.76
N GLN A 115 18.05 -0.57 -1.45
CA GLN A 115 18.53 -1.89 -1.84
C GLN A 115 19.38 -2.48 -0.72
N THR A 116 19.35 -3.80 -0.55
CA THR A 116 20.24 -4.50 0.37
C THR A 116 21.68 -4.47 -0.14
N TRP A 117 22.65 -4.76 0.73
CA TRP A 117 24.07 -4.79 0.34
C TRP A 117 24.35 -5.84 -0.73
N ALA A 118 23.65 -6.98 -0.66
CA ALA A 118 23.73 -8.04 -1.65
C ALA A 118 23.23 -7.55 -3.03
N GLN A 119 22.13 -6.78 -3.06
CA GLN A 119 21.59 -6.19 -4.28
C GLN A 119 22.53 -5.11 -4.86
N LEU A 120 23.15 -4.30 -4.01
CA LEU A 120 24.09 -3.25 -4.42
C LEU A 120 25.39 -3.79 -5.03
N HIS A 121 25.87 -4.93 -4.54
CA HIS A 121 27.16 -5.49 -4.96
C HIS A 121 27.06 -6.77 -5.78
N GLY A 122 25.84 -7.16 -6.18
CA GLY A 122 25.59 -8.33 -7.01
C GLY A 122 26.12 -9.64 -6.40
N GLN A 123 26.26 -9.71 -5.07
CA GLN A 123 26.75 -10.91 -4.40
C GLN A 123 25.61 -11.90 -4.16
N PRO A 124 25.78 -13.19 -4.53
CA PRO A 124 24.81 -14.23 -4.22
C PRO A 124 24.89 -14.55 -2.73
N THR A 125 23.93 -14.05 -1.94
CA THR A 125 23.80 -14.41 -0.53
C THR A 125 23.50 -15.90 -0.40
N ALA A 126 24.28 -16.60 0.44
CA ALA A 126 23.97 -17.94 0.92
C ALA A 126 22.62 -17.90 1.63
N GLN A 127 21.63 -18.53 1.00
CA GLN A 127 20.25 -18.53 1.40
C GLN A 127 20.06 -19.47 2.60
N ALA A 128 19.72 -18.94 3.78
CA ALA A 128 18.75 -19.64 4.64
C ALA A 128 17.55 -19.97 3.73
N PRO A 129 16.99 -21.20 3.76
CA PRO A 129 16.27 -21.80 2.64
C PRO A 129 15.26 -20.84 2.04
N GLN A 130 15.72 -20.07 1.04
CA GLN A 130 14.89 -19.28 0.19
C GLN A 130 14.15 -20.35 -0.59
N GLN A 131 12.85 -20.48 -0.31
CA GLN A 131 11.97 -20.94 -1.35
C GLN A 131 12.37 -20.18 -2.63
N PRO A 132 12.66 -20.92 -3.71
CA PRO A 132 13.37 -20.38 -4.86
C PRO A 132 12.72 -19.08 -5.29
N ALA A 133 13.53 -18.03 -5.44
CA ALA A 133 13.10 -16.72 -5.92
C ALA A 133 12.02 -16.91 -6.98
N ALA A 134 10.77 -16.57 -6.62
CA ALA A 134 9.64 -16.76 -7.49
C ALA A 134 9.96 -16.04 -8.80
N ARG A 135 10.01 -16.80 -9.89
CA ARG A 135 10.16 -16.22 -11.22
C ARG A 135 9.09 -15.13 -11.35
N PRO A 136 9.44 -13.89 -11.73
CA PRO A 136 8.42 -12.89 -12.04
C PRO A 136 7.48 -13.52 -13.07
N TRP A 137 6.18 -13.37 -12.87
CA TRP A 137 5.18 -14.06 -13.67
C TRP A 137 5.44 -13.80 -15.15
N SER A 138 5.53 -14.85 -15.97
CA SER A 138 5.39 -14.60 -17.41
C SER A 138 3.99 -14.05 -17.69
N GLN A 139 3.84 -13.17 -18.67
CA GLN A 139 2.53 -12.61 -19.03
C GLN A 139 1.49 -13.71 -19.30
N GLU A 140 1.93 -14.84 -19.86
CA GLU A 140 1.10 -16.02 -20.12
C GLU A 140 0.68 -16.75 -18.84
N GLN A 141 1.60 -16.94 -17.89
CA GLN A 141 1.30 -17.53 -16.58
C GLN A 141 0.32 -16.64 -15.79
N LEU A 142 0.47 -15.32 -15.88
CA LEU A 142 -0.42 -14.34 -15.27
C LEU A 142 -1.81 -14.37 -15.86
N ALA A 143 -1.91 -14.33 -17.19
CA ALA A 143 -3.18 -14.45 -17.88
C ALA A 143 -3.88 -15.78 -17.54
N ALA A 144 -3.15 -16.90 -17.53
CA ALA A 144 -3.71 -18.22 -17.28
C ALA A 144 -4.20 -18.39 -15.83
N PHE A 145 -3.47 -17.89 -14.85
CA PHE A 145 -3.90 -17.97 -13.46
C PHE A 145 -5.04 -16.98 -13.16
N ILE A 146 -5.00 -15.74 -13.67
CA ILE A 146 -6.15 -14.82 -13.57
C ILE A 146 -7.39 -15.47 -14.19
N LYS A 147 -7.26 -16.10 -15.36
CA LYS A 147 -8.39 -16.78 -16.01
C LYS A 147 -8.95 -17.89 -15.11
N ARG A 148 -8.10 -18.77 -14.59
CA ARG A 148 -8.52 -19.84 -13.65
C ARG A 148 -9.23 -19.30 -12.41
N ALA A 149 -8.67 -18.27 -11.78
CA ALA A 149 -9.27 -17.66 -10.60
C ALA A 149 -10.62 -16.97 -10.91
N LYS A 150 -10.77 -16.38 -12.10
CA LYS A 150 -12.06 -15.84 -12.56
C LYS A 150 -13.08 -16.94 -12.84
N ASP A 151 -12.67 -18.04 -13.47
CA ASP A 151 -13.56 -19.17 -13.72
C ASP A 151 -14.03 -19.77 -12.39
N ALA A 152 -13.13 -19.88 -11.41
CA ALA A 152 -13.46 -20.27 -10.03
C ALA A 152 -14.46 -19.30 -9.37
N ALA A 153 -14.23 -17.99 -9.47
CA ALA A 153 -15.12 -16.98 -8.90
C ALA A 153 -16.57 -17.01 -9.44
N ALA A 154 -16.78 -17.60 -10.62
CA ALA A 154 -18.10 -17.81 -11.20
C ALA A 154 -18.78 -19.08 -10.72
N LEU A 155 -18.03 -20.16 -10.49
CA LEU A 155 -18.56 -21.52 -10.38
C LEU A 155 -18.39 -22.16 -9.00
N GLU A 156 -17.34 -21.81 -8.27
CA GLU A 156 -16.96 -22.48 -7.03
C GLU A 156 -17.85 -22.05 -5.85
N PRO A 157 -18.17 -22.97 -4.92
CA PRO A 157 -19.15 -22.74 -3.85
C PRO A 157 -18.74 -21.63 -2.88
N GLU A 158 -17.44 -21.42 -2.65
CA GLU A 158 -16.89 -20.37 -1.77
C GLU A 158 -17.35 -18.96 -2.18
N PHE A 159 -17.67 -18.78 -3.47
CA PHE A 159 -18.07 -17.50 -4.05
C PHE A 159 -19.59 -17.31 -4.14
N GLN A 160 -20.39 -18.37 -3.96
CA GLN A 160 -21.84 -18.33 -4.24
C GLN A 160 -22.67 -17.72 -3.11
N SER A 161 -22.13 -17.61 -1.90
CA SER A 161 -22.80 -16.97 -0.75
C SER A 161 -22.83 -15.44 -0.83
N GLN A 162 -22.12 -14.85 -1.80
CA GLN A 162 -21.96 -13.41 -1.91
C GLN A 162 -23.11 -12.77 -2.70
N PRO A 163 -23.57 -11.56 -2.31
CA PRO A 163 -24.65 -10.83 -3.01
C PRO A 163 -24.24 -10.27 -4.38
N LEU A 164 -23.01 -10.52 -4.85
CA LEU A 164 -22.51 -10.12 -6.16
C LEU A 164 -22.98 -11.07 -7.27
N ASP A 165 -23.03 -10.58 -8.51
CA ASP A 165 -23.17 -11.45 -9.68
C ASP A 165 -21.81 -12.05 -10.07
N GLY A 166 -21.83 -13.09 -10.92
CA GLY A 166 -20.60 -13.78 -11.35
C GLY A 166 -19.61 -12.83 -12.02
N ALA A 167 -20.08 -11.87 -12.80
CA ALA A 167 -19.23 -10.88 -13.47
C ALA A 167 -18.51 -9.95 -12.47
N SER A 168 -19.19 -9.48 -11.43
CA SER A 168 -18.58 -8.64 -10.39
C SER A 168 -17.58 -9.41 -9.54
N ARG A 169 -17.85 -10.67 -9.21
CA ARG A 169 -16.89 -11.53 -8.50
C ARG A 169 -15.62 -11.75 -9.32
N GLN A 170 -15.80 -12.07 -10.60
CA GLN A 170 -14.71 -12.22 -11.55
C GLN A 170 -13.88 -10.93 -11.71
N TYR A 171 -14.55 -9.79 -11.70
CA TYR A 171 -13.89 -8.50 -11.77
C TYR A 171 -12.98 -8.28 -10.56
N LEU A 172 -13.52 -8.40 -9.34
CA LEU A 172 -12.78 -8.18 -8.10
C LEU A 172 -11.59 -9.14 -7.97
N VAL A 173 -11.78 -10.44 -8.20
CA VAL A 173 -10.70 -11.43 -8.16
C VAL A 173 -9.62 -11.12 -9.21
N GLY A 174 -10.04 -10.79 -10.43
CA GLY A 174 -9.11 -10.45 -11.49
C GLY A 174 -8.28 -9.21 -11.20
N GLN A 175 -8.90 -8.16 -10.64
CA GLN A 175 -8.21 -6.92 -10.31
C GLN A 175 -7.25 -7.10 -9.14
N PHE A 176 -7.67 -7.83 -8.09
CA PHE A 176 -6.80 -8.13 -6.95
C PHE A 176 -5.49 -8.80 -7.39
N ILE A 177 -5.59 -9.88 -8.17
CA ILE A 177 -4.42 -10.64 -8.64
C ILE A 177 -3.54 -9.78 -9.55
N ARG A 178 -4.14 -8.94 -10.42
CA ARG A 178 -3.39 -8.03 -11.29
C ARG A 178 -2.58 -7.02 -10.49
N LEU A 179 -3.18 -6.41 -9.47
CA LEU A 179 -2.50 -5.45 -8.61
C LEU A 179 -1.39 -6.10 -7.80
N MET A 180 -1.62 -7.31 -7.24
CA MET A 180 -0.55 -8.08 -6.59
C MET A 180 0.63 -8.33 -7.54
N ALA A 181 0.34 -8.71 -8.79
CA ALA A 181 1.37 -8.98 -9.78
C ALA A 181 2.07 -7.71 -10.31
N GLN A 182 1.36 -6.58 -10.40
CA GLN A 182 1.90 -5.30 -10.87
C GLN A 182 2.80 -4.64 -9.83
N GLU A 183 2.38 -4.65 -8.57
CA GLU A 183 3.07 -3.92 -7.49
C GLU A 183 4.16 -4.77 -6.83
N PHE A 184 3.94 -6.08 -6.70
CA PHE A 184 4.83 -6.95 -5.92
C PHE A 184 5.45 -8.08 -6.73
N HIS A 185 4.99 -8.34 -7.96
CA HIS A 185 5.50 -9.41 -8.84
C HIS A 185 5.51 -10.82 -8.22
N GLN A 186 4.72 -11.06 -7.16
CA GLN A 186 4.72 -12.29 -6.35
C GLN A 186 3.61 -13.27 -6.72
N TYR A 187 3.87 -14.58 -6.56
CA TYR A 187 2.83 -15.63 -6.60
C TYR A 187 2.03 -15.68 -5.30
N PRO A 188 0.81 -16.27 -5.32
CA PRO A 188 -0.02 -16.44 -4.14
C PRO A 188 0.69 -17.01 -2.92
N GLY A 189 1.60 -17.97 -3.12
CA GLY A 189 2.38 -18.61 -2.07
C GLY A 189 3.55 -17.78 -1.52
N ASN A 190 3.71 -16.53 -1.95
CA ASN A 190 4.74 -15.60 -1.44
C ASN A 190 4.14 -14.27 -0.97
N TRP A 191 2.81 -14.17 -0.88
CA TRP A 191 2.17 -12.91 -0.53
C TRP A 191 2.41 -12.55 0.94
N ALA A 192 3.12 -11.44 1.16
CA ALA A 192 3.36 -10.93 2.49
C ALA A 192 2.14 -10.16 3.04
N PHE A 193 2.06 -10.06 4.35
CA PHE A 193 1.00 -9.34 5.05
C PHE A 193 0.83 -7.88 4.55
N ASN A 194 1.93 -7.14 4.45
CA ASN A 194 1.91 -5.73 4.05
C ASN A 194 1.43 -5.55 2.61
N ASP A 195 1.87 -6.43 1.71
CA ASP A 195 1.53 -6.40 0.28
C ASP A 195 0.02 -6.62 0.09
N LEU A 196 -0.53 -7.60 0.81
CA LEU A 196 -1.96 -7.90 0.84
C LEU A 196 -2.77 -6.70 1.38
N GLN A 197 -2.33 -6.08 2.48
CA GLN A 197 -2.99 -4.89 3.01
C GLN A 197 -2.97 -3.73 2.02
N GLN A 198 -1.84 -3.52 1.35
CA GLN A 198 -1.68 -2.44 0.39
C GLN A 198 -2.60 -2.64 -0.82
N VAL A 199 -2.62 -3.83 -1.43
CA VAL A 199 -3.51 -4.10 -2.58
C VAL A 199 -4.99 -4.02 -2.20
N LEU A 200 -5.40 -4.63 -1.09
CA LEU A 200 -6.78 -4.52 -0.61
C LEU A 200 -7.16 -3.06 -0.32
N GLY A 201 -6.22 -2.29 0.24
CA GLY A 201 -6.36 -0.85 0.47
C GLY A 201 -6.47 -0.02 -0.80
N MET A 202 -5.76 -0.39 -1.88
CA MET A 202 -5.77 0.33 -3.17
C MET A 202 -6.99 0.04 -4.02
N MET A 203 -7.57 -1.17 -3.93
CA MET A 203 -8.74 -1.56 -4.72
C MET A 203 -10.00 -0.74 -4.40
N MET A 204 -10.19 -0.34 -3.15
CA MET A 204 -11.40 0.36 -2.70
C MET A 204 -11.49 1.83 -3.17
N PRO A 205 -10.41 2.66 -3.12
CA PRO A 205 -10.46 4.07 -3.47
C PRO A 205 -10.12 4.44 -4.92
N LEU A 206 -9.30 3.65 -5.62
CA LEU A 206 -8.67 4.12 -6.88
C LEU A 206 -9.26 3.52 -8.15
N ASP A 207 -9.97 2.40 -8.03
CA ASP A 207 -10.64 1.78 -9.18
C ASP A 207 -11.80 2.65 -9.68
N PRO A 208 -11.72 3.22 -10.90
CA PRO A 208 -12.75 4.11 -11.43
C PRO A 208 -14.02 3.39 -11.88
N ALA A 209 -13.99 2.06 -12.04
CA ALA A 209 -15.11 1.24 -12.46
C ALA A 209 -15.79 0.53 -11.28
N ILE A 210 -15.24 0.63 -10.07
CA ILE A 210 -15.77 -0.07 -8.91
C ILE A 210 -17.08 0.56 -8.42
N THR A 211 -18.09 -0.28 -8.26
CA THR A 211 -19.41 0.10 -7.74
C THR A 211 -19.43 0.02 -6.21
N PRO A 212 -20.32 0.76 -5.52
CA PRO A 212 -20.46 0.68 -4.05
C PRO A 212 -20.68 -0.76 -3.56
N LYS A 213 -21.54 -1.51 -4.27
CA LYS A 213 -21.80 -2.92 -3.98
C LYS A 213 -20.55 -3.80 -4.11
N GLN A 214 -19.67 -3.50 -5.08
CA GLN A 214 -18.38 -4.20 -5.19
C GLN A 214 -17.43 -3.81 -4.07
N ILE A 215 -17.41 -2.53 -3.65
CA ILE A 215 -16.59 -2.08 -2.51
C ILE A 215 -16.97 -2.84 -1.25
N GLU A 216 -18.25 -2.94 -0.91
CA GLU A 216 -18.77 -3.70 0.26
C GLU A 216 -18.42 -5.19 0.22
N ASN A 217 -18.13 -5.72 -0.98
CA ASN A 217 -17.85 -7.14 -1.19
C ASN A 217 -16.38 -7.46 -1.49
N ILE A 218 -15.47 -6.47 -1.52
CA ILE A 218 -14.02 -6.71 -1.68
C ILE A 218 -13.51 -7.72 -0.65
N VAL A 219 -13.79 -7.51 0.64
CA VAL A 219 -13.33 -8.41 1.70
C VAL A 219 -13.96 -9.80 1.60
N PRO A 220 -15.31 -9.94 1.52
CA PRO A 220 -15.94 -11.24 1.32
C PRO A 220 -15.40 -11.99 0.07
N THR A 221 -15.18 -11.28 -1.03
CA THR A 221 -14.63 -11.88 -2.26
C THR A 221 -13.16 -12.28 -2.10
N ALA A 222 -12.34 -11.48 -1.41
CA ALA A 222 -10.95 -11.83 -1.11
C ALA A 222 -10.86 -13.05 -0.17
N GLN A 223 -11.74 -13.13 0.83
CA GLN A 223 -11.83 -14.29 1.73
C GLN A 223 -12.15 -15.56 0.95
N ALA A 224 -13.17 -15.53 0.09
CA ALA A 224 -13.52 -16.67 -0.76
C ALA A 224 -12.39 -17.09 -1.70
N LEU A 225 -11.62 -16.11 -2.22
CA LEU A 225 -10.42 -16.40 -3.01
C LEU A 225 -9.36 -17.13 -2.18
N PHE A 226 -9.08 -16.70 -0.95
CA PHE A 226 -8.10 -17.38 -0.10
C PHE A 226 -8.56 -18.77 0.34
N ASP A 227 -9.86 -18.96 0.60
CA ASP A 227 -10.44 -20.26 0.89
C ASP A 227 -10.25 -21.22 -0.30
N TYR A 228 -10.55 -20.75 -1.51
CA TYR A 228 -10.33 -21.49 -2.75
C TYR A 228 -8.84 -21.83 -2.97
N LEU A 229 -7.94 -20.85 -2.81
CA LEU A 229 -6.50 -21.04 -3.01
C LEU A 229 -5.92 -22.03 -2.01
N LYS A 230 -6.39 -22.01 -0.76
CA LYS A 230 -5.99 -22.98 0.27
C LYS A 230 -6.48 -24.38 -0.09
N ARG A 231 -7.76 -24.54 -0.47
CA ARG A 231 -8.33 -25.84 -0.83
C ARG A 231 -7.61 -26.46 -2.03
N THR A 232 -7.20 -25.64 -3.00
CA THR A 232 -6.51 -26.07 -4.21
C THR A 232 -4.99 -26.20 -4.04
N GLY A 233 -4.48 -26.00 -2.82
CA GLY A 233 -3.05 -26.14 -2.49
C GLY A 233 -2.16 -25.08 -3.13
N GLN A 234 -2.72 -23.95 -3.57
CA GLN A 234 -1.96 -22.82 -4.13
C GLN A 234 -1.31 -21.96 -3.05
N ILE A 235 -1.87 -22.00 -1.83
CA ILE A 235 -1.29 -21.39 -0.62
C ILE A 235 -1.34 -22.42 0.53
N ASP A 236 -0.37 -22.33 1.43
CA ASP A 236 -0.35 -23.16 2.64
C ASP A 236 -1.18 -22.54 3.78
N LEU A 237 -1.16 -23.19 4.95
CA LEU A 237 -1.92 -22.75 6.11
C LEU A 237 -1.37 -21.45 6.73
N GLU A 238 -0.06 -21.20 6.64
CA GLU A 238 0.57 -20.00 7.20
C GLU A 238 0.25 -18.78 6.34
N GLN A 239 0.40 -18.92 5.02
CA GLN A 239 -0.05 -17.98 4.00
C GLN A 239 -1.53 -17.63 4.15
N TYR A 240 -2.38 -18.64 4.34
CA TYR A 240 -3.80 -18.45 4.57
C TYR A 240 -4.09 -17.67 5.86
N ARG A 241 -3.37 -17.93 6.97
CA ARG A 241 -3.50 -17.15 8.22
C ARG A 241 -3.09 -15.70 8.01
N THR A 242 -2.01 -15.46 7.28
CA THR A 242 -1.54 -14.12 6.91
C THR A 242 -2.60 -13.36 6.10
N ALA A 243 -3.24 -14.05 5.15
CA ALA A 243 -4.31 -13.49 4.33
C ALA A 243 -5.55 -13.11 5.15
N LEU A 244 -6.01 -13.99 6.05
CA LEU A 244 -7.14 -13.69 6.94
C LEU A 244 -6.85 -12.54 7.91
N LYS A 245 -5.62 -12.48 8.45
CA LYS A 245 -5.18 -11.37 9.31
C LYS A 245 -5.22 -10.04 8.57
N SER A 246 -4.84 -10.04 7.29
CA SER A 246 -4.85 -8.85 6.43
C SER A 246 -6.27 -8.36 6.21
N ILE A 247 -7.20 -9.28 5.92
CA ILE A 247 -8.64 -9.00 5.77
C ILE A 247 -9.25 -8.39 7.03
N ALA A 248 -8.98 -8.97 8.21
CA ALA A 248 -9.63 -8.55 9.46
C ALA A 248 -9.38 -7.07 9.80
N LYS A 249 -8.24 -6.51 9.37
CA LYS A 249 -7.92 -5.09 9.57
C LYS A 249 -8.58 -4.15 8.56
N MET A 250 -9.13 -4.68 7.46
CA MET A 250 -9.71 -3.90 6.37
C MET A 250 -11.22 -3.67 6.50
N GLN A 251 -11.93 -4.56 7.21
CA GLN A 251 -13.39 -4.51 7.35
C GLN A 251 -13.92 -3.13 7.80
N PRO A 252 -13.38 -2.48 8.86
CA PRO A 252 -13.91 -1.18 9.32
C PRO A 252 -13.68 -0.05 8.31
N SER A 253 -12.59 -0.11 7.54
CA SER A 253 -12.26 0.89 6.53
C SER A 253 -13.11 0.73 5.27
N GLN A 254 -13.56 -0.48 4.96
CA GLN A 254 -14.34 -0.81 3.77
C GLN A 254 -15.74 -0.19 3.83
N ASP A 255 -16.43 -0.31 4.95
CA ASP A 255 -17.78 0.24 5.15
C ASP A 255 -17.76 1.78 5.03
N MET A 256 -16.74 2.41 5.62
CA MET A 256 -16.53 3.85 5.51
C MET A 256 -16.29 4.26 4.05
N LEU A 257 -15.38 3.58 3.34
CA LEU A 257 -15.07 3.91 1.94
C LEU A 257 -16.24 3.64 0.97
N ALA A 258 -17.07 2.61 1.22
CA ALA A 258 -18.23 2.31 0.39
C ALA A 258 -19.28 3.44 0.39
N SER A 259 -19.38 4.18 1.48
CA SER A 259 -20.29 5.33 1.62
C SER A 259 -19.83 6.59 0.89
N LEU A 260 -18.58 6.60 0.38
CA LEU A 260 -17.93 7.78 -0.17
C LEU A 260 -17.86 7.77 -1.70
N THR A 261 -17.98 8.95 -2.30
CA THR A 261 -17.69 9.16 -3.73
C THR A 261 -16.21 8.90 -4.02
N ARG A 262 -15.85 8.68 -5.30
CA ARG A 262 -14.44 8.45 -5.69
C ARG A 262 -13.52 9.61 -5.23
N SER A 263 -13.97 10.85 -5.42
CA SER A 263 -13.19 12.04 -5.01
C SER A 263 -12.98 12.09 -3.50
N GLU A 264 -13.99 11.70 -2.71
CA GLU A 264 -13.87 11.63 -1.26
C GLU A 264 -12.98 10.47 -0.83
N ARG A 265 -13.03 9.32 -1.52
CA ARG A 265 -12.13 8.19 -1.29
C ARG A 265 -10.67 8.53 -1.59
N GLU A 266 -10.38 9.23 -2.69
CA GLU A 266 -9.05 9.77 -3.00
C GLU A 266 -8.58 10.76 -1.93
N THR A 267 -9.50 11.60 -1.43
CA THR A 267 -9.20 12.54 -0.35
C THR A 267 -8.89 11.79 0.96
N GLN A 268 -9.67 10.78 1.33
CA GLN A 268 -9.40 9.96 2.53
C GLN A 268 -8.07 9.21 2.43
N LEU A 269 -7.69 8.73 1.24
CA LEU A 269 -6.36 8.17 1.01
C LEU A 269 -5.25 9.20 1.24
N MET A 270 -5.41 10.40 0.70
CA MET A 270 -4.44 11.49 0.88
C MET A 270 -4.32 11.88 2.36
N LEU A 271 -5.44 12.00 3.07
CA LEU A 271 -5.46 12.30 4.50
C LEU A 271 -4.82 11.16 5.30
N SER A 272 -5.06 9.89 4.93
CA SER A 272 -4.39 8.75 5.56
C SER A 272 -2.86 8.80 5.41
N PHE A 273 -2.38 9.19 4.22
CA PHE A 273 -0.95 9.40 3.96
C PHE A 273 -0.38 10.58 4.75
N ILE A 274 -1.10 11.69 4.85
CA ILE A 274 -0.68 12.84 5.66
C ILE A 274 -0.62 12.44 7.14
N ARG A 275 -1.61 11.70 7.65
CA ARG A 275 -1.60 11.14 9.01
C ARG A 275 -0.44 10.18 9.25
N SER A 276 -0.10 9.34 8.27
CA SER A 276 1.03 8.41 8.41
C SER A 276 2.37 9.12 8.48
N ASN A 277 2.46 10.37 8.02
CA ASN A 277 3.60 11.26 8.22
C ASN A 277 3.58 12.01 9.57
N GLY A 278 2.64 11.67 10.45
CA GLY A 278 2.51 12.25 11.79
C GLY A 278 1.83 13.63 11.81
N ILE A 279 1.18 14.02 10.71
CA ILE A 279 0.52 15.31 10.58
C ILE A 279 -0.94 15.18 11.01
N ASN A 280 -1.38 16.10 11.87
CA ASN A 280 -2.76 16.17 12.28
C ASN A 280 -3.63 16.68 11.11
N THR A 281 -4.41 15.80 10.51
CA THR A 281 -5.33 16.15 9.41
C THR A 281 -6.63 16.78 9.87
N ASP A 282 -6.91 16.79 11.18
CA ASP A 282 -8.08 17.48 11.73
C ASP A 282 -7.87 19.01 11.74
N ASP A 283 -6.61 19.46 11.60
CA ASP A 283 -6.24 20.84 11.32
C ASP A 283 -5.94 21.02 9.83
N VAL A 284 -6.92 21.57 9.10
CA VAL A 284 -6.87 21.80 7.65
C VAL A 284 -5.68 22.67 7.26
N GLN A 285 -5.35 23.72 8.02
CA GLN A 285 -4.26 24.63 7.67
C GLN A 285 -2.90 23.95 7.81
N THR A 286 -2.75 23.11 8.84
CA THR A 286 -1.52 22.33 9.04
C THR A 286 -1.35 21.26 7.95
N ALA A 287 -2.44 20.58 7.56
CA ALA A 287 -2.41 19.60 6.47
C ALA A 287 -2.12 20.24 5.11
N GLU A 288 -2.76 21.36 4.78
CA GLU A 288 -2.55 22.10 3.52
C GLU A 288 -1.13 22.65 3.43
N LYS A 289 -0.63 23.26 4.50
CA LYS A 289 0.75 23.77 4.54
C LYS A 289 1.76 22.64 4.36
N TRP A 290 1.55 21.51 5.02
CA TRP A 290 2.44 20.35 4.87
C TRP A 290 2.41 19.80 3.44
N MET A 291 1.22 19.66 2.82
CA MET A 291 1.10 19.24 1.43
C MET A 291 1.82 20.19 0.46
N ASP A 292 1.76 21.49 0.72
CA ASP A 292 2.46 22.50 -0.08
C ASP A 292 3.98 22.43 0.08
N ASP A 293 4.45 22.21 1.32
CA ASP A 293 5.87 22.06 1.63
C ASP A 293 6.44 20.71 1.07
N HIS A 294 5.60 19.68 0.93
CA HIS A 294 5.99 18.32 0.51
C HIS A 294 5.38 17.93 -0.85
N ARG A 295 5.13 18.91 -1.74
CA ARG A 295 4.48 18.69 -3.06
C ARG A 295 5.10 17.57 -3.89
N ALA A 296 6.43 17.40 -3.85
CA ALA A 296 7.11 16.35 -4.60
C ALA A 296 6.81 14.95 -4.05
N GLU A 297 6.71 14.81 -2.73
CA GLU A 297 6.39 13.55 -2.05
C GLU A 297 4.92 13.20 -2.23
N VAL A 298 4.03 14.19 -2.10
CA VAL A 298 2.60 14.04 -2.41
C VAL A 298 2.38 13.65 -3.87
N ALA A 299 3.08 14.30 -4.80
CA ALA A 299 3.00 13.96 -6.22
C ALA A 299 3.61 12.58 -6.53
N GLY A 300 4.67 12.19 -5.83
CA GLY A 300 5.27 10.85 -5.91
C GLY A 300 4.29 9.78 -5.43
N PHE A 301 3.70 9.97 -4.25
CA PHE A 301 2.68 9.10 -3.67
C PHE A 301 1.47 8.94 -4.60
N MET A 302 0.92 10.06 -5.09
CA MET A 302 -0.19 10.03 -6.05
C MET A 302 0.20 9.40 -7.37
N ARG A 303 1.42 9.64 -7.87
CA ARG A 303 1.89 9.02 -9.12
C ARG A 303 2.03 7.51 -8.97
N THR A 304 2.58 7.02 -7.87
CA THR A 304 2.72 5.58 -7.59
C THR A 304 1.35 4.92 -7.41
N LEU A 305 0.46 5.54 -6.62
CA LEU A 305 -0.89 5.02 -6.39
C LEU A 305 -1.77 5.04 -7.64
N LEU A 306 -1.68 6.09 -8.45
CA LEU A 306 -2.45 6.21 -9.69
C LEU A 306 -1.78 5.50 -10.86
N ASN A 307 -0.55 4.98 -10.71
CA ASN A 307 0.18 4.33 -11.78
C ASN A 307 -0.62 3.19 -12.44
N PRO A 308 -1.31 2.30 -11.68
CA PRO A 308 -2.16 1.25 -12.26
C PRO A 308 -3.34 1.80 -13.08
N TRP A 309 -3.70 3.07 -12.87
CA TRP A 309 -4.84 3.76 -13.49
C TRP A 309 -4.41 4.94 -14.38
N SER A 310 -3.12 5.04 -14.70
CA SER A 310 -2.52 6.19 -15.37
C SER A 310 -3.19 6.54 -16.70
N GLU A 311 -3.64 5.54 -17.45
CA GLU A 311 -4.35 5.72 -18.72
C GLU A 311 -5.75 6.32 -18.53
N TYR A 312 -6.47 5.91 -17.48
CA TYR A 312 -7.76 6.51 -17.13
C TYR A 312 -7.60 7.97 -16.72
N GLU A 313 -6.61 8.27 -15.87
CA GLU A 313 -6.30 9.63 -15.43
C GLU A 313 -5.92 10.54 -16.60
N HIS A 314 -5.13 10.04 -17.54
CA HIS A 314 -4.81 10.76 -18.76
C HIS A 314 -6.07 11.10 -19.59
N GLN A 315 -7.00 10.15 -19.73
CA GLN A 315 -8.27 10.41 -20.41
C GLN A 315 -9.14 11.44 -19.68
N GLN A 316 -9.18 11.43 -18.34
CA GLN A 316 -9.92 12.43 -17.56
C GLN A 316 -9.30 13.83 -17.71
N LEU A 317 -7.97 13.92 -17.68
CA LEU A 317 -7.24 15.16 -17.90
C LEU A 317 -7.54 15.74 -19.29
N LEU A 318 -7.53 14.90 -20.33
CA LEU A 318 -7.93 15.32 -21.68
C LEU A 318 -9.38 15.80 -21.75
N LYS A 319 -10.32 15.11 -21.09
CA LYS A 319 -11.73 15.55 -21.01
C LYS A 319 -11.86 16.89 -20.30
N ARG A 320 -11.13 17.10 -19.20
CA ARG A 320 -11.13 18.35 -18.43
C ARG A 320 -10.55 19.50 -19.22
N GLN A 321 -9.42 19.30 -19.90
CA GLN A 321 -8.83 20.29 -20.80
C GLN A 321 -9.78 20.66 -21.95
N ARG A 322 -10.44 19.67 -22.58
CA ARG A 322 -11.45 19.93 -23.62
C ARG A 322 -12.65 20.71 -23.08
N ARG A 323 -13.09 20.43 -21.85
CA ARG A 323 -14.19 21.16 -21.20
C ARG A 323 -13.81 22.61 -20.91
N LEU A 324 -12.61 22.84 -20.37
CA LEU A 324 -12.07 24.18 -20.10
C LEU A 324 -11.88 24.97 -21.40
N ALA A 325 -11.33 24.35 -22.45
CA ALA A 325 -11.20 24.97 -23.76
C ALA A 325 -12.57 25.35 -24.37
N ARG A 326 -13.58 24.50 -24.22
CA ARG A 326 -14.97 24.82 -24.63
C ARG A 326 -15.57 25.96 -23.81
N GLN A 327 -15.36 25.99 -22.50
CA GLN A 327 -15.85 27.07 -21.64
C GLN A 327 -15.17 28.41 -21.96
N GLN A 328 -13.85 28.39 -22.19
CA GLN A 328 -13.10 29.56 -22.62
C GLN A 328 -13.58 30.04 -23.99
N ALA A 329 -13.77 29.15 -24.96
CA ALA A 329 -14.31 29.48 -26.28
C ALA A 329 -15.75 30.04 -26.24
N VAL A 330 -16.57 29.61 -25.28
CA VAL A 330 -17.93 30.16 -25.05
C VAL A 330 -17.87 31.53 -24.37
N SER A 331 -16.88 31.77 -23.50
CA SER A 331 -16.68 33.07 -22.84
C SER A 331 -16.01 34.13 -23.72
N THR A 332 -15.20 33.72 -24.70
CA THR A 332 -14.57 34.60 -25.71
C THR A 332 -15.35 34.69 -27.01
N ALA A 333 -16.42 33.88 -27.16
CA ALA A 333 -17.36 34.05 -28.26
C ALA A 333 -18.06 35.40 -28.11
N ALA A 334 -17.88 36.27 -29.11
CA ALA A 334 -18.63 37.51 -29.23
C ALA A 334 -20.14 37.24 -29.06
N PRO A 335 -20.91 38.12 -28.38
CA PRO A 335 -22.33 37.92 -28.20
C PRO A 335 -22.95 37.69 -29.57
N ALA A 336 -23.63 36.55 -29.72
CA ALA A 336 -24.26 36.19 -30.98
C ALA A 336 -25.11 37.38 -31.47
N PRO A 337 -25.00 37.80 -32.75
CA PRO A 337 -25.80 38.89 -33.26
C PRO A 337 -27.26 38.56 -32.96
N ARG A 338 -27.96 39.47 -32.25
CA ARG A 338 -29.38 39.33 -31.90
C ARG A 338 -30.13 38.92 -33.16
N ARG A 339 -30.48 37.65 -33.29
CA ARG A 339 -31.38 37.22 -34.35
C ARG A 339 -32.70 37.92 -34.10
N ALA A 340 -33.10 38.77 -35.05
CA ALA A 340 -34.42 39.38 -35.07
C ALA A 340 -35.48 38.29 -34.81
N PRO A 341 -36.51 38.55 -33.98
CA PRO A 341 -37.49 37.55 -33.61
C PRO A 341 -38.17 37.05 -34.89
N ARG A 342 -37.84 35.81 -35.28
CA ARG A 342 -38.56 35.12 -36.35
C ARG A 342 -39.97 34.90 -35.83
N GLY A 343 -40.92 35.59 -36.45
CA GLY A 343 -42.33 35.62 -36.08
C GLY A 343 -42.88 34.24 -35.73
N VAL A 344 -43.74 34.24 -34.71
CA VAL A 344 -44.57 33.12 -34.27
C VAL A 344 -45.17 32.43 -35.49
N LYS A 345 -44.62 31.26 -35.86
CA LYS A 345 -45.30 30.36 -36.81
C LYS A 345 -46.38 29.62 -36.03
N PHE A 346 -47.60 30.12 -36.09
CA PHE A 346 -48.77 29.38 -35.66
C PHE A 346 -48.83 28.06 -36.44
N SER A 347 -48.54 26.96 -35.76
CA SER A 347 -48.69 25.60 -36.26
C SER A 347 -50.16 25.36 -36.66
N LYS A 348 -50.40 25.11 -37.95
CA LYS A 348 -51.71 24.69 -38.50
C LYS A 348 -52.20 23.31 -37.98
N LYS A 349 -51.51 22.67 -37.02
CA LYS A 349 -51.94 21.37 -36.45
C LYS A 349 -53.08 21.49 -35.43
N ALA A 350 -53.48 22.68 -34.99
CA ALA A 350 -54.60 22.84 -34.06
C ALA A 350 -56.00 22.89 -34.72
N ARG A 351 -56.13 22.81 -36.07
CA ARG A 351 -57.43 22.95 -36.76
C ARG A 351 -58.14 21.64 -37.11
N ARG A 352 -57.62 20.47 -36.72
CA ARG A 352 -58.20 19.15 -37.08
C ARG A 352 -58.86 18.36 -35.93
N LYS A 353 -59.00 18.93 -34.73
CA LYS A 353 -59.68 18.26 -33.60
C LYS A 353 -61.11 18.75 -33.30
N LYS A 354 -61.72 19.52 -34.21
CA LYS A 354 -63.10 20.05 -34.04
C LYS A 354 -64.09 19.69 -35.16
N ARG A 355 -63.78 18.68 -35.98
CA ARG A 355 -64.71 18.07 -36.97
C ARG A 355 -64.56 16.55 -36.96
N ARG A 356 -65.08 15.94 -35.89
CA ARG A 356 -65.57 14.56 -35.80
C ARG A 356 -66.31 14.50 -34.46
N ARG A 357 -67.50 15.12 -34.45
CA ARG A 357 -68.66 14.53 -33.80
C ARG A 357 -69.31 13.63 -34.85
#